data_AF-A0A2H9N3C4-F1
#
_entry.id   AF-A0A2H9N3C4-F1
#
_cell.length_a   1.000
_cell.length_b   1.000
_cell.length_c   1.000
_cell.angle_alpha   90.00
_cell.angle_beta   90.00
_cell.angle_gamma   90.00
#
_symmetry.space_group_name_H-M   'P 1'
#
loop_
_entity.id
_entity.type
_entity.pdbx_description
1 polymer ?
#
loop_
_entity_poly.entity_id
_entity_poly.type
_entity_poly.pdbx_seq_one_letter_code
_entity_poly.pdbx_strand_id
1 'polypeptide(L)' 'MNFYIALLHYPVLNKNNEIIVTSVVVHDIHDISRAAKTFGVRKFFVVEPFEGERKIVERIEH' A
#
# COMPACT_ATOMS: atom_id res chain seq x y z
N MET A 1 -9.94 -16.47 11.18
CA MET A 1 -10.35 -15.31 10.35
C MET A 1 -9.36 -15.17 9.20
N ASN A 2 -9.81 -14.96 7.95
CA ASN A 2 -8.94 -14.67 6.81
C ASN A 2 -9.05 -13.16 6.51
N PHE A 3 -8.31 -12.33 7.24
CA PHE A 3 -8.32 -10.88 7.07
C PHE A 3 -7.08 -10.42 6.31
N TYR A 4 -7.28 -9.60 5.29
CA TYR A 4 -6.25 -9.12 4.37
C TYR A 4 -6.44 -7.63 4.12
N ILE A 5 -5.35 -6.91 3.85
CA ILE A 5 -5.37 -5.48 3.57
C ILE A 5 -4.64 -5.21 2.26
N ALA A 6 -5.16 -4.28 1.45
CA ALA A 6 -4.47 -3.74 0.29
C ALA A 6 -4.42 -2.21 0.36
N LEU A 7 -3.23 -1.64 0.19
CA LEU A 7 -3.01 -0.21 -0.01
C LEU A 7 -2.95 0.07 -1.52
N LEU A 8 -4.01 0.69 -2.05
CA LEU A 8 -4.13 1.01 -3.46
C LEU A 8 -3.48 2.35 -3.75
N HIS A 9 -2.50 2.35 -4.65
CA HIS A 9 -1.99 3.54 -5.30
C HIS A 9 -2.55 3.69 -6.72
N TYR A 10 -3.22 2.66 -7.23
CA TYR A 10 -4.06 2.71 -8.42
C TYR A 10 -5.09 1.56 -8.40
N PRO A 11 -6.32 1.77 -8.91
CA PRO A 11 -6.91 3.06 -9.27
C PRO A 11 -7.40 3.80 -8.02
N VAL A 12 -7.09 5.10 -7.90
CA VAL A 12 -7.60 5.96 -6.81
C VAL A 12 -8.13 7.30 -7.36
N LEU A 13 -9.03 7.95 -6.62
CA LEU A 13 -9.63 9.22 -7.03
C LEU A 13 -8.82 10.41 -6.51
N ASN A 14 -8.59 11.39 -7.38
CA ASN A 14 -8.10 12.70 -6.97
C ASN A 14 -9.26 13.61 -6.50
N LYS A 15 -8.92 14.83 -6.08
CA LYS A 15 -9.90 15.85 -5.64
C LYS A 15 -10.92 16.27 -6.70
N ASN A 16 -10.67 15.96 -7.97
CA ASN A 16 -11.55 16.24 -9.10
C ASN A 16 -12.37 14.99 -9.52
N ASN A 17 -12.33 13.90 -8.74
CA ASN A 17 -12.93 12.60 -9.05
C ASN A 17 -12.36 11.92 -10.31
N GLU A 18 -11.13 12.24 -10.69
CA GLU A 18 -10.43 11.57 -11.79
C GLU A 18 -9.65 10.36 -11.24
N ILE A 19 -9.63 9.27 -11.99
CA ILE A 19 -8.83 8.08 -11.65
C ILE A 19 -7.37 8.38 -11.96
N ILE A 20 -6.52 8.31 -10.94
CA ILE A 20 -5.09 8.58 -11.03
C ILE A 20 -4.28 7.45 -10.40
N VAL A 21 -2.97 7.50 -10.65
CA VAL A 21 -1.96 6.80 -9.85
C VAL A 21 -1.41 7.79 -8.82
N THR A 22 -1.20 7.34 -7.57
CA THR A 22 -0.56 8.12 -6.50
C THR A 22 0.81 7.55 -6.17
N SER A 23 1.73 8.39 -5.70
CA SER A 23 3.04 7.90 -5.27
C SER A 23 3.00 7.10 -3.98
N VAL A 24 3.83 6.08 -3.90
CA VAL A 24 4.05 5.32 -2.66
C VAL A 24 4.74 6.18 -1.60
N VAL A 25 4.17 6.19 -0.40
CA VAL A 25 4.79 6.81 0.77
C VAL A 25 5.21 5.73 1.79
N VAL A 26 6.51 5.66 2.03
CA VAL A 26 7.13 4.64 2.91
C VAL A 26 6.55 4.66 4.33
N HIS A 27 6.19 5.84 4.85
CA HIS A 27 5.62 5.95 6.21
C HIS A 27 4.28 5.22 6.33
N ASP A 28 3.42 5.27 5.31
CA ASP A 28 2.10 4.63 5.31
C ASP A 28 2.24 3.11 5.38
N ILE A 29 3.25 2.56 4.70
CA ILE A 29 3.55 1.13 4.71
C ILE A 29 3.91 0.69 6.12
N HIS A 30 4.76 1.42 6.84
CA HIS A 30 5.13 1.08 8.22
C HIS A 30 3.95 1.18 9.18
N ASP A 31 3.14 2.22 9.07
CA ASP A 31 1.99 2.44 9.96
C ASP A 31 0.92 1.36 9.78
N ILE A 32 0.57 1.06 8.54
CA ILE A 32 -0.41 0.01 8.21
C ILE A 32 0.14 -1.37 8.56
N SER A 33 1.43 -1.64 8.32
CA SER A 33 2.06 -2.92 8.69
C SER A 33 2.00 -3.17 10.20
N ARG A 34 2.26 -2.14 11.02
CA ARG A 34 2.14 -2.24 12.48
C ARG A 34 0.70 -2.53 12.91
N ALA A 35 -0.27 -1.80 12.36
CA ALA A 35 -1.68 -2.04 12.63
C ALA A 35 -2.10 -3.46 12.19
N ALA A 36 -1.67 -3.89 11.00
CA ALA A 36 -1.96 -5.20 10.44
C ALA A 36 -1.49 -6.32 11.37
N LYS A 37 -0.29 -6.18 11.96
CA LYS A 37 0.25 -7.12 12.95
C LYS A 37 -0.57 -7.12 14.24
N THR A 38 -0.96 -5.95 14.76
CA THR A 38 -1.78 -5.83 15.97
C THR A 38 -3.15 -6.51 15.83
N PHE A 39 -3.78 -6.40 14.67
CA PHE A 39 -5.13 -6.95 14.42
C PHE A 39 -5.14 -8.35 13.77
N GLY A 40 -3.98 -9.00 13.63
CA GLY A 40 -3.89 -10.36 13.11
C GLY A 40 -4.24 -10.49 11.61
N VAL A 41 -3.94 -9.45 10.82
CA VAL A 41 -4.02 -9.50 9.36
C VAL A 41 -3.07 -10.55 8.82
N ARG A 42 -3.54 -11.39 7.90
CA ARG A 42 -2.74 -12.47 7.32
C ARG A 42 -1.75 -11.97 6.27
N LYS A 43 -2.16 -11.01 5.44
CA LYS A 43 -1.27 -10.42 4.44
C LYS A 43 -1.68 -8.99 4.12
N PHE A 44 -0.67 -8.14 3.97
CA PHE A 44 -0.76 -6.77 3.51
C PHE A 44 -0.17 -6.69 2.10
N PHE A 45 -0.89 -6.03 1.19
CA PHE A 45 -0.50 -5.85 -0.21
C PHE A 45 -0.37 -4.36 -0.52
N VAL A 46 0.66 -3.99 -1.29
CA VAL A 46 0.79 -2.65 -1.87
C VAL A 46 0.55 -2.77 -3.37
N VAL A 47 -0.44 -2.04 -3.89
CA VAL A 47 -0.82 -2.09 -5.31
C VAL A 47 -0.34 -0.81 -5.98
N GLU A 48 0.79 -0.92 -6.67
CA GLU A 48 1.47 0.19 -7.35
C GLU A 48 1.75 -0.22 -8.80
N PRO A 49 1.27 0.49 -9.84
CA PRO A 49 1.51 0.10 -11.23
C PRO A 49 2.93 0.39 -11.72
N PHE A 50 3.64 1.37 -11.16
CA PHE A 50 4.97 1.77 -11.61
C PHE A 50 6.09 0.92 -11.00
N GLU A 51 6.90 0.30 -11.86
CA GLU A 51 8.01 -0.56 -11.43
C GLU A 51 9.04 0.18 -10.56
N GLY A 52 9.29 1.47 -10.83
CA GLY A 52 10.21 2.28 -10.04
C GLY A 52 9.80 2.41 -8.58
N GLU A 53 8.51 2.62 -8.32
CA GLU A 53 7.98 2.71 -6.97
C GLU A 53 7.85 1.34 -6.29
N ARG A 54 7.56 0.27 -7.04
CA ARG A 54 7.63 -1.11 -6.50
C ARG A 54 9.01 -1.43 -5.92
N LYS A 55 10.08 -1.03 -6.61
CA LYS A 55 11.46 -1.23 -6.12
C LYS A 55 11.74 -0.47 -4.83
N ILE A 56 11.05 0.64 -4.56
CA ILE A 56 11.15 1.36 -3.28
C ILE A 56 10.52 0.51 -2.18
N VAL A 57 9.32 -0.02 -2.42
CA VAL A 57 8.62 -0.92 -1.49
C VAL A 57 9.45 -2.16 -1.18
N GLU A 58 9.99 -2.82 -2.21
CA GLU A 58 10.78 -4.05 -2.03
C GLU A 58 12.04 -3.83 -1.16
N ARG A 59 12.60 -2.63 -1.13
CA ARG A 59 13.78 -2.30 -0.32
C ARG A 59 13.48 -2.07 1.17
N ILE A 60 12.24 -1.73 1.50
CA ILE A 60 11.81 -1.41 2.88
C ILE A 60 11.13 -2.59 3.57
N GLU A 61 10.73 -3.63 2.82
CA GLU A 61 10.10 -4.87 3.32
C GLU A 61 11.11 -5.85 3.96
N HIS A 62 12.20 -5.36 4.55
CA HIS A 62 13.20 -6.14 5.29
C HIS A 62 13.11 -5.85 6.79
#